data_AF-A0A4Y2I647-F1
#
_entry.id   AF-A0A4Y2I647-F1
#
_cell.length_a   1.000
_cell.length_b   1.000
_cell.length_c   1.000
_cell.angle_alpha   90.00
_cell.angle_beta   90.00
_cell.angle_gamma   90.00
#
_symmetry.space_group_name_H-M   'P 1'
#
loop_
_entity.id
_entity.type
_entity.pdbx_description
1 polymer ?
#
loop_
_entity_poly.entity_id
_entity_poly.type
_entity_poly.pdbx_seq_one_letter_code
_entity_poly.pdbx_strand_id
1 'polypeptide(L)'
;MKFLNNPSKGHRQILGNVLATLKDNGFVLLLQRTCLVPAEIILSAVGETVLPIHTESDLEKTFKDLKLQVICKKSDSLASTMYLLRKSPDIPYEDIVIPVIEDKYEKWVDELSEKITIASMSSDPKRIWLVSEASNNSGIIGLVNCLRQEPGGSSIR
;
A
#
# COMPACT_ATOMS: atom_id res chain seq x y z
N MET A 1 -25.18 10.41 -20.27
CA MET A 1 -25.33 9.98 -18.86
C MET A 1 -25.08 11.19 -17.95
N LYS A 2 -26.13 11.84 -17.43
CA LYS A 2 -26.05 13.04 -16.58
C LYS A 2 -26.17 12.72 -15.07
N PHE A 3 -25.98 11.46 -14.67
CA PHE A 3 -26.32 10.96 -13.33
C PHE A 3 -25.10 10.60 -12.45
N LEU A 4 -23.90 11.01 -12.85
CA LEU A 4 -22.70 10.89 -12.02
C LEU A 4 -22.27 12.31 -11.65
N ASN A 5 -22.84 12.87 -10.59
CA ASN A 5 -22.37 14.15 -10.09
C ASN A 5 -22.50 14.19 -8.56
N ASN A 6 -21.48 13.68 -7.89
CA ASN A 6 -21.18 14.09 -6.53
C ASN A 6 -20.01 15.07 -6.61
N PRO A 7 -20.03 16.24 -5.94
CA PRO A 7 -18.83 17.05 -5.82
C PRO A 7 -17.72 16.22 -5.18
N SER A 8 -16.72 15.85 -5.99
CA SER A 8 -15.47 15.15 -5.61
C SER A 8 -14.80 15.71 -4.34
N LYS A 9 -15.12 16.97 -3.99
CA LYS A 9 -14.69 17.68 -2.79
C LYS A 9 -15.01 16.94 -1.49
N GLY A 10 -16.17 16.30 -1.35
CA GLY A 10 -16.55 15.59 -0.12
C GLY A 10 -15.72 14.33 0.12
N HIS A 11 -15.55 13.51 -0.92
CA HIS A 11 -14.77 12.27 -0.82
C HIS A 11 -13.28 12.56 -0.57
N ARG A 12 -12.73 13.56 -1.28
CA ARG A 12 -11.35 14.03 -1.05
C ARG A 12 -11.12 14.50 0.38
N GLN A 13 -12.08 15.23 0.97
CA GLN A 13 -11.96 15.71 2.35
C GLN A 13 -11.95 14.55 3.35
N ILE A 14 -12.81 13.55 3.17
CA ILE A 14 -12.83 12.35 4.04
C ILE A 14 -11.47 11.64 3.97
N LEU A 15 -10.95 11.39 2.77
CA LEU A 15 -9.64 10.77 2.60
C LEU A 15 -8.50 11.63 3.16
N GLY A 16 -8.60 12.95 3.06
CA GLY A 16 -7.64 13.88 3.67
C GLY A 16 -7.64 13.80 5.20
N ASN A 17 -8.82 13.70 5.81
CA ASN A 17 -8.95 13.53 7.26
C ASN A 17 -8.40 12.17 7.71
N VAL A 18 -8.70 11.10 6.97
CA VAL A 18 -8.14 9.77 7.23
C VAL A 18 -6.61 9.81 7.10
N LEU A 19 -6.08 10.47 6.06
CA LEU A 19 -4.64 10.61 5.88
C LEU A 19 -3.98 11.32 7.07
N ALA A 20 -4.63 12.34 7.63
CA ALA A 20 -4.13 13.08 8.79
C ALA A 20 -4.06 12.24 10.07
N THR A 21 -4.83 11.15 10.18
CA THR A 21 -4.76 10.24 11.33
C THR A 21 -3.77 9.09 11.13
N LEU A 22 -3.25 8.89 9.92
CA LEU A 22 -2.28 7.84 9.63
C LEU A 22 -0.85 8.27 9.98
N LYS A 23 -0.17 7.37 10.70
CA LYS A 23 1.29 7.39 10.73
C LYS A 23 1.87 7.13 9.34
N ASP A 24 3.13 7.51 9.15
CA ASP A 24 3.86 7.22 7.91
C ASP A 24 3.89 5.72 7.63
N ASN A 25 3.74 5.37 6.35
CA ASN A 25 3.58 4.00 5.87
C ASN A 25 2.36 3.26 6.43
N GLY A 26 1.44 3.96 7.11
CA GLY A 26 0.17 3.44 7.59
C GLY A 26 -0.75 3.03 6.43
N PHE A 27 -1.65 2.10 6.71
CA PHE A 27 -2.55 1.51 5.73
C PHE A 27 -3.99 1.94 5.96
N VAL A 28 -4.74 2.05 4.87
CA VAL A 28 -6.19 2.21 4.87
C VAL A 28 -6.78 1.16 3.94
N LEU A 29 -7.79 0.45 4.44
CA LEU A 29 -8.62 -0.40 3.61
C LEU A 29 -9.88 0.38 3.24
N LEU A 30 -10.09 0.64 1.96
CA LEU A 30 -11.26 1.34 1.44
C LEU A 30 -12.07 0.36 0.58
N LEU A 31 -13.31 0.11 0.98
CA LEU A 31 -14.29 -0.58 0.14
C LEU A 31 -15.28 0.45 -0.38
N GLN A 32 -15.39 0.56 -1.71
CA GLN A 32 -16.27 1.54 -2.31
C GLN A 32 -16.99 0.97 -3.53
N ARG A 33 -18.19 1.50 -3.75
CA ARG A 33 -18.93 1.31 -4.98
C ARG A 33 -18.32 2.13 -6.11
N THR A 34 -17.99 1.46 -7.20
CA THR A 34 -17.25 2.04 -8.33
C THR A 34 -18.04 1.97 -9.64
N CYS A 35 -19.10 1.15 -9.68
CA CYS A 35 -20.07 1.10 -10.76
C CYS A 35 -21.50 0.84 -10.25
N LEU A 36 -22.46 1.20 -11.09
CA LEU A 36 -23.87 0.88 -10.90
C LEU A 36 -24.21 -0.41 -11.65
N VAL A 37 -24.97 -1.28 -11.01
CA VAL A 37 -25.56 -2.45 -11.68
C VAL A 37 -26.81 -2.04 -12.44
N PRO A 38 -27.27 -2.81 -13.45
CA PRO A 38 -28.43 -2.44 -14.26
C PRO A 38 -29.69 -2.12 -13.45
N ALA A 39 -29.95 -2.88 -12.38
CA ALA A 39 -31.11 -2.64 -11.51
C ALA A 39 -31.07 -1.25 -10.86
N GLU A 40 -29.89 -0.76 -10.47
CA GLU A 40 -29.75 0.55 -9.83
C GLU A 40 -29.80 1.70 -10.82
N ILE A 41 -29.35 1.47 -12.06
CA ILE A 41 -29.54 2.43 -13.15
C ILE A 41 -31.05 2.63 -13.39
N ILE A 42 -31.82 1.54 -13.41
CA ILE A 42 -33.28 1.62 -13.58
C ILE A 42 -33.92 2.30 -12.37
N LEU A 43 -33.58 1.88 -11.14
CA LEU A 43 -34.15 2.47 -9.93
C LEU A 43 -33.82 3.95 -9.77
N SER A 44 -32.58 4.35 -10.08
CA SER A 44 -32.19 5.76 -10.06
C SER A 44 -32.94 6.60 -11.09
N ALA A 45 -33.21 6.05 -12.28
CA ALA A 45 -34.00 6.73 -13.30
C ALA A 45 -35.49 6.86 -12.90
N VAL A 46 -36.10 5.80 -12.36
CA VAL A 46 -37.51 5.81 -11.93
C VAL A 46 -37.72 6.72 -10.72
N GLY A 47 -36.79 6.68 -9.76
CA GLY A 47 -36.85 7.51 -8.56
C GLY A 47 -36.28 8.92 -8.74
N GLU A 48 -35.94 9.32 -9.97
CA GLU A 48 -35.31 10.62 -10.30
C GLU A 48 -34.15 10.99 -9.35
N THR A 49 -33.39 9.99 -8.91
CA THR A 49 -32.38 10.11 -7.85
C THR A 49 -30.98 9.93 -8.41
N VAL A 50 -30.06 10.83 -8.06
CA VAL A 50 -28.64 10.71 -8.44
C VAL A 50 -27.91 9.86 -7.39
N LEU A 51 -27.31 8.75 -7.82
CA LEU A 51 -26.49 7.90 -6.95
C LEU A 51 -25.03 8.40 -6.94
N PRO A 52 -24.47 8.77 -5.77
CA PRO A 52 -23.13 9.33 -5.69
C PRO A 52 -22.06 8.24 -5.82
N ILE A 53 -21.62 7.95 -7.04
CA ILE A 53 -20.56 6.97 -7.30
C ILE A 53 -19.36 7.66 -7.93
N HIS A 54 -18.18 7.20 -7.52
CA HIS A 54 -16.90 7.61 -8.09
C HIS A 54 -16.36 6.43 -8.89
N THR A 55 -15.97 6.68 -10.14
CA THR A 55 -15.34 5.62 -10.93
C THR A 55 -13.99 5.25 -10.32
N GLU A 56 -13.46 4.08 -10.68
CA GLU A 56 -12.11 3.69 -10.27
C GLU A 56 -11.06 4.74 -10.67
N SER A 57 -11.20 5.33 -11.86
CA SER A 57 -10.28 6.36 -12.35
C SER A 57 -10.31 7.64 -11.49
N ASP A 58 -11.50 8.07 -11.08
CA ASP A 58 -11.66 9.26 -10.23
C ASP A 58 -11.05 9.03 -8.83
N LEU A 59 -11.24 7.84 -8.28
CA LEU A 59 -10.66 7.42 -7.01
C LEU A 59 -9.15 7.36 -7.08
N GLU A 60 -8.59 6.66 -8.07
CA GLU A 60 -7.14 6.52 -8.24
C GLU A 60 -6.44 7.87 -8.47
N LYS A 61 -7.09 8.79 -9.21
CA LYS A 61 -6.62 10.17 -9.32
C LYS A 61 -6.59 10.88 -7.96
N THR A 62 -7.65 10.73 -7.17
CA THR A 62 -7.74 11.33 -5.83
C THR A 62 -6.66 10.76 -4.89
N PHE A 63 -6.40 9.46 -4.94
CA PHE A 63 -5.33 8.83 -4.15
C PHE A 63 -3.96 9.39 -4.52
N LYS A 64 -3.68 9.51 -5.83
CA LYS A 64 -2.44 10.10 -6.34
C LYS A 64 -2.24 11.54 -5.84
N ASP A 65 -3.29 12.37 -5.93
CA ASP A 65 -3.25 13.76 -5.45
C ASP A 65 -3.00 13.85 -3.93
N LEU A 66 -3.41 12.84 -3.16
CA LEU A 66 -3.23 12.75 -1.71
C LEU A 66 -1.96 11.97 -1.31
N LYS A 67 -1.08 11.63 -2.25
CA LYS A 67 0.13 10.82 -2.02
C LYS A 67 -0.15 9.46 -1.36
N LEU A 68 -1.34 8.91 -1.58
CA LEU A 68 -1.71 7.56 -1.18
C LEU A 68 -1.34 6.58 -2.30
N GLN A 69 -0.52 5.59 -1.97
CA GLN A 69 -0.12 4.53 -2.89
C GLN A 69 -1.15 3.41 -2.88
N VAL A 70 -1.58 2.95 -4.05
CA VAL A 70 -2.41 1.74 -4.18
C VAL A 70 -1.49 0.52 -4.09
N ILE A 71 -1.59 -0.23 -2.99
CA ILE A 71 -0.79 -1.45 -2.77
C ILE A 71 -1.51 -2.68 -3.33
N CYS A 72 -2.83 -2.73 -3.17
CA CYS A 72 -3.66 -3.80 -3.69
C CYS A 72 -5.01 -3.24 -4.12
N LYS A 73 -5.53 -3.77 -5.22
CA LYS A 73 -6.86 -3.50 -5.76
C LYS A 73 -7.56 -4.82 -6.01
N LYS A 74 -8.79 -4.97 -5.52
CA LYS A 74 -9.65 -6.13 -5.76
C LYS A 74 -11.04 -5.65 -6.12
N SER A 75 -11.52 -6.01 -7.30
CA SER A 75 -12.89 -5.71 -7.73
C SER A 75 -13.74 -6.98 -7.68
N ASP A 76 -15.00 -6.84 -7.30
CA ASP A 76 -16.01 -7.91 -7.45
C ASP A 76 -16.48 -8.06 -8.90
N SER A 77 -16.01 -7.20 -9.82
CA SER A 77 -16.41 -7.13 -11.23
C SER A 77 -17.91 -6.88 -11.44
N LEU A 78 -18.63 -6.43 -10.40
CA LEU A 78 -20.06 -6.21 -10.41
C LEU A 78 -20.42 -4.78 -10.04
N ALA A 79 -19.96 -4.31 -8.88
CA ALA A 79 -20.42 -3.07 -8.26
C ALA A 79 -19.34 -2.34 -7.44
N SER A 80 -18.41 -3.09 -6.86
CA SER A 80 -17.54 -2.62 -5.79
C SER A 80 -16.08 -2.95 -6.03
N THR A 81 -15.22 -2.06 -5.55
CA THR A 81 -13.78 -2.22 -5.55
C THR A 81 -13.22 -1.92 -4.17
N MET A 82 -12.36 -2.82 -3.71
CA MET A 82 -11.57 -2.69 -2.50
C MET A 82 -10.15 -2.25 -2.85
N TYR A 83 -9.66 -1.24 -2.14
CA TYR A 83 -8.32 -0.72 -2.23
C TYR A 83 -7.61 -0.86 -0.89
N LEU A 84 -6.42 -1.45 -0.89
CA LEU A 84 -5.45 -1.29 0.18
C LEU A 84 -4.53 -0.14 -0.19
N LEU A 85 -4.67 0.97 0.52
CA LEU A 85 -3.90 2.18 0.32
C LEU A 85 -2.82 2.30 1.38
N ARG A 86 -1.69 2.91 1.04
CA ARG A 86 -0.60 3.20 1.97
C ARG A 86 -0.19 4.67 1.89
N LYS A 87 -0.08 5.34 3.05
CA LYS A 87 0.47 6.68 3.14
C LYS A 87 1.96 6.64 2.76
N SER A 88 2.34 7.42 1.75
CA SER A 88 3.77 7.61 1.44
C SER A 88 4.46 8.26 2.64
N PRO A 89 5.66 7.82 3.03
CA PRO A 89 6.40 8.47 4.10
C PRO A 89 6.81 9.88 3.69
N ASP A 90 6.90 10.78 4.66
CA ASP A 90 7.34 12.15 4.38
C ASP A 90 8.85 12.19 4.07
N ILE A 91 9.62 11.31 4.70
CA ILE A 91 11.06 11.12 4.46
C ILE A 91 11.29 9.82 3.67
N PRO A 92 11.95 9.87 2.50
CA PRO A 92 12.26 8.67 1.72
C PRO A 92 13.24 7.76 2.48
N TYR A 93 13.12 6.46 2.25
CA TYR A 93 14.05 5.50 2.82
C TYR A 93 15.34 5.45 2.00
N GLU A 94 16.47 5.27 2.67
CA GLU A 94 17.68 4.79 2.01
C GLU A 94 17.60 3.26 1.90
N ASP A 95 17.57 2.76 0.67
CA ASP A 95 17.49 1.33 0.37
C ASP A 95 18.90 0.70 0.34
N ILE A 96 19.07 -0.36 1.12
CA ILE A 96 20.26 -1.23 1.14
C ILE A 96 19.83 -2.58 0.59
N VAL A 97 20.52 -3.11 -0.41
CA VAL A 97 20.17 -4.39 -1.05
C VAL A 97 21.24 -5.41 -0.73
N ILE A 98 20.84 -6.53 -0.11
CA ILE A 98 21.75 -7.64 0.25
C ILE A 98 21.27 -8.91 -0.48
N PRO A 99 22.08 -9.46 -1.39
CA PRO A 99 21.75 -10.72 -2.05
C PRO A 99 21.92 -11.90 -1.08
N VAL A 100 20.88 -12.70 -0.91
CA VAL A 100 20.89 -13.94 -0.12
C VAL A 100 21.35 -15.09 -1.02
N ILE A 101 22.57 -15.55 -0.79
CA ILE A 101 23.22 -16.60 -1.57
C ILE A 101 23.46 -17.82 -0.66
N GLU A 102 22.93 -18.97 -1.06
CA GLU A 102 22.88 -20.20 -0.24
C GLU A 102 24.28 -20.74 0.14
N ASP A 103 25.24 -20.69 -0.79
CA ASP A 103 26.60 -21.22 -0.60
C ASP A 103 27.60 -20.19 -0.02
N LYS A 104 27.14 -18.98 0.30
CA LYS A 104 27.99 -17.88 0.80
C LYS A 104 27.40 -17.23 2.04
N TYR A 105 26.88 -18.05 2.95
CA TYR A 105 26.19 -17.59 4.16
C TYR A 105 27.04 -16.58 4.96
N GLU A 106 28.32 -16.89 5.16
CA GLU A 106 29.23 -16.07 5.98
C GLU A 106 29.28 -14.61 5.49
N LYS A 107 29.24 -14.40 4.18
CA LYS A 107 29.39 -13.06 3.61
C LYS A 107 28.17 -12.18 3.84
N TRP A 108 26.99 -12.67 3.48
CA TRP A 108 25.79 -11.84 3.54
C TRP A 108 25.21 -11.75 4.95
N VAL A 109 25.44 -12.75 5.81
CA VAL A 109 25.01 -12.71 7.21
C VAL A 109 25.79 -11.65 7.98
N ASP A 110 27.11 -11.60 7.80
CA ASP A 110 27.95 -10.58 8.45
C ASP A 110 27.59 -9.17 7.96
N GLU A 111 27.40 -9.02 6.64
CA GLU A 111 26.92 -7.76 6.05
C GLU A 111 25.56 -7.36 6.63
N LEU A 112 24.60 -8.29 6.71
CA LEU A 112 23.27 -8.02 7.26
C LEU A 112 23.35 -7.54 8.73
N SER A 113 24.15 -8.21 9.55
CA SER A 113 24.37 -7.83 10.95
C SER A 113 24.93 -6.41 11.09
N GLU A 114 25.93 -6.07 10.26
CA GLU A 114 26.50 -4.72 10.20
C GLU A 114 25.44 -3.69 9.79
N LYS A 115 24.67 -3.96 8.72
CA LYS A 115 23.68 -3.02 8.20
C LYS A 115 22.49 -2.82 9.14
N ILE A 116 22.05 -3.85 9.86
CA ILE A 116 21.02 -3.72 10.91
C ILE A 116 21.53 -2.78 12.01
N THR A 117 22.78 -2.94 12.44
CA THR A 117 23.39 -2.09 13.48
C THR A 117 23.43 -0.64 13.02
N ILE A 118 23.95 -0.39 11.80
CA ILE A 118 24.00 0.96 11.21
C ILE A 118 22.60 1.56 11.08
N ALA A 119 21.60 0.78 10.64
CA ALA A 119 20.23 1.24 10.50
C ALA A 119 19.58 1.62 11.83
N SER A 120 19.89 0.89 12.91
CA SER A 120 19.34 1.17 14.24
C SER A 120 19.92 2.44 14.90
N MET A 121 21.15 2.83 14.51
CA MET A 121 21.82 4.03 15.02
C MET A 121 21.59 5.28 14.15
N SER A 122 21.01 5.10 12.96
CA SER A 122 20.77 6.20 12.03
C SER A 122 19.53 7.01 12.40
N SER A 123 19.61 8.34 12.26
CA SER A 123 18.45 9.22 12.34
C SER A 123 17.57 9.14 11.10
N ASP A 124 18.15 8.77 9.95
CA ASP A 124 17.45 8.67 8.68
C ASP A 124 16.84 7.27 8.51
N PRO A 125 15.62 7.17 7.97
CA PRO A 125 14.95 5.88 7.81
C PRO A 125 15.69 5.02 6.77
N LYS A 126 16.22 3.88 7.20
CA LYS A 126 16.84 2.88 6.30
C LYS A 126 15.94 1.68 6.06
N ARG A 127 16.06 1.06 4.89
CA ARG A 127 15.33 -0.14 4.49
C ARG A 127 16.31 -1.15 3.90
N ILE A 128 16.36 -2.33 4.48
CA ILE A 128 17.27 -3.40 4.07
C ILE A 128 16.45 -4.43 3.30
N TRP A 129 16.75 -4.61 2.02
CA TRP A 129 16.12 -5.58 1.14
C TRP A 129 16.97 -6.83 1.06
N LEU A 130 16.46 -7.95 1.57
CA LEU A 130 17.04 -9.25 1.32
C LEU A 130 16.48 -9.77 -0.01
N VAL A 131 17.36 -10.04 -0.97
CA VAL A 131 16.94 -10.47 -2.31
C VAL A 131 17.49 -11.87 -2.59
N SER A 132 16.60 -12.80 -2.92
CA SER A 132 16.98 -14.16 -3.32
C SER A 132 16.57 -14.37 -4.77
N GLU A 133 17.55 -14.44 -5.67
CA GLU A 133 17.30 -14.59 -7.11
C GLU A 133 17.38 -16.06 -7.60
N ALA A 134 17.98 -16.96 -6.82
CA ALA A 134 18.64 -18.14 -7.39
C ALA A 134 18.10 -19.52 -6.94
N SER A 135 17.25 -19.63 -5.93
CA SER A 135 16.76 -20.96 -5.49
C SER A 135 15.25 -20.97 -5.18
N ASN A 136 14.53 -21.86 -5.86
CA ASN A 136 13.12 -22.17 -5.54
C ASN A 136 12.93 -22.71 -4.11
N ASN A 137 14.03 -23.04 -3.43
CA ASN A 137 14.06 -23.59 -2.07
C ASN A 137 14.57 -22.57 -1.04
N SER A 138 14.65 -21.28 -1.38
CA SER A 138 15.12 -20.25 -0.46
C SER A 138 14.23 -20.13 0.78
N GLY A 139 14.84 -20.27 1.96
CA GLY A 139 14.18 -20.07 3.27
C GLY A 139 13.95 -18.60 3.63
N ILE A 140 14.16 -17.65 2.71
CA ILE A 140 14.18 -16.20 2.97
C ILE A 140 12.90 -15.68 3.63
N ILE A 141 11.72 -16.22 3.28
CA ILE A 141 10.45 -15.81 3.89
C ILE A 141 10.43 -16.14 5.39
N GLY A 142 10.88 -17.34 5.75
CA GLY A 142 10.98 -17.77 7.15
C GLY A 142 12.01 -16.94 7.92
N LEU A 143 13.17 -16.70 7.31
CA LEU A 143 14.22 -15.86 7.87
C LEU A 143 13.73 -14.43 8.14
N VAL A 144 13.13 -13.76 7.15
CA VAL A 144 12.61 -12.38 7.30
C VAL A 144 11.52 -12.31 8.36
N ASN A 145 10.65 -13.33 8.46
CA ASN A 145 9.63 -13.37 9.51
C ASN A 145 10.23 -13.42 10.91
N CYS A 146 11.30 -14.20 11.12
CA CYS A 146 12.03 -14.24 12.38
C CYS A 146 12.72 -12.89 12.67
N LEU A 147 13.54 -12.41 11.73
CA LEU A 147 14.33 -11.19 11.91
C LEU A 147 13.46 -9.96 12.17
N ARG A 148 12.25 -9.88 11.59
CA ARG A 148 11.32 -8.77 11.85
C ARG A 148 10.83 -8.68 13.28
N GLN A 149 10.96 -9.74 14.07
CA GLN A 149 10.65 -9.76 15.51
C GLN A 149 11.86 -9.44 16.39
N GLU A 150 13.05 -9.31 15.79
CA GLU A 150 14.29 -9.01 16.49
C GLU A 150 14.56 -7.49 16.56
N PRO A 151 15.41 -7.02 17.49
CA PRO A 151 15.84 -5.63 17.56
C PRO A 151 16.43 -5.14 16.23
N GLY A 152 15.95 -4.02 15.71
CA GLY A 152 16.37 -3.48 14.40
C GLY A 152 15.69 -4.13 13.19
N GLY A 153 14.89 -5.17 13.40
CA GLY A 153 14.20 -5.93 12.35
C GLY A 153 13.13 -5.17 11.56
N SER A 154 12.68 -4.02 12.05
CA SER A 154 11.65 -3.19 11.38
C SER A 154 12.10 -2.61 10.03
N SER A 155 13.41 -2.55 9.80
CA SER A 155 14.04 -2.08 8.55
C SER A 155 14.09 -3.16 7.45
N ILE A 156 13.94 -4.44 7.82
CA ILE A 156 14.17 -5.59 6.92
C ILE A 156 12.95 -5.86 6.04
N ARG A 157 13.18 -6.08 4.74
CA ARG A 157 12.18 -6.38 3.71
C ARG A 157 12.58 -7.59 2.90
#